data_AF-A0A3M8FW39-F1
#
_entry.id   AF-A0A3M8FW39-F1
#
_cell.length_a   1.000
_cell.length_b   1.000
_cell.length_c   1.000
_cell.angle_alpha   90.00
_cell.angle_beta   90.00
_cell.angle_gamma   90.00
#
_symmetry.space_group_name_H-M   'P 1'
#
loop_
_entity.id
_entity.type
_entity.pdbx_description
1 polymer ?
#
loop_
_entity_poly.entity_id
_entity_poly.type
_entity_poly.pdbx_seq_one_letter_code
_entity_poly.pdbx_strand_id
1 'polypeptide(L)'
;MNTIAGPDLEGMGLLASDATTRRSEAFDHFLKRATEGAGEDEIRTSAEQLVAATFVIPVLSSVRESSMAAEPFKPTQAEKQFGALLDQQIADEIVKSSNLPIVDRLAKQFGAHEENRAQRFEVSA
;
A
#
# COMPACT_ATOMS: atom_id res chain seq x y z
N MET A 1 20.63 54.57 -24.58
CA MET A 1 19.27 54.11 -24.20
C MET A 1 19.15 52.65 -24.56
N ASN A 2 19.22 51.74 -23.59
CA ASN A 2 18.82 50.35 -23.81
C ASN A 2 18.05 49.90 -22.56
N THR A 3 16.75 49.69 -22.74
CA THR A 3 15.81 49.22 -21.72
C THR A 3 15.97 47.71 -21.57
N ILE A 4 16.28 47.25 -20.36
CA ILE A 4 16.26 45.83 -19.98
C ILE A 4 14.79 45.47 -19.71
N ALA A 5 14.19 44.68 -20.59
CA ALA A 5 12.85 44.13 -20.38
C ALA A 5 12.90 43.06 -19.27
N GLY A 6 12.01 43.19 -18.28
CA GLY A 6 11.87 42.23 -17.18
C GLY A 6 11.23 40.91 -17.64
N PRO A 7 11.34 39.84 -16.84
CA PRO A 7 10.76 38.54 -17.18
C PRO A 7 9.22 38.62 -17.18
N ASP A 8 8.62 38.26 -18.32
CA ASP A 8 7.18 38.21 -18.54
C ASP A 8 6.48 37.30 -17.51
N LEU A 9 5.62 37.91 -16.70
CA LEU A 9 4.80 37.24 -15.67
C LEU A 9 3.60 36.47 -16.25
N GLU A 10 3.45 36.41 -17.58
CA GLU A 10 2.30 35.79 -18.25
C GLU A 10 2.40 34.26 -18.41
N GLY A 11 3.60 33.68 -18.22
CA GLY A 11 3.83 32.24 -18.37
C GLY A 11 3.45 31.36 -17.17
N MET A 12 3.17 31.93 -16.00
CA MET A 12 2.94 31.16 -14.76
C MET A 12 1.46 30.77 -14.53
N GLY A 13 0.50 31.40 -15.22
CA GLY A 13 -0.93 31.10 -15.06
C GLY A 13 -1.38 29.80 -15.73
N LEU A 14 -0.80 29.46 -16.88
CA LEU A 14 -1.19 28.31 -17.69
C LEU A 14 -0.73 26.96 -17.09
N LEU A 15 0.37 26.97 -16.33
CA LEU A 15 0.90 25.78 -15.66
C LEU A 15 0.13 25.45 -14.36
N ALA A 16 -0.46 26.45 -13.71
CA ALA A 16 -1.19 26.29 -12.44
C ALA A 16 -2.58 25.68 -12.64
N SER A 17 -3.28 26.02 -13.74
CA SER A 17 -4.58 25.43 -14.08
C SER A 17 -4.45 23.94 -14.42
N ASP A 18 -3.41 23.58 -15.17
CA ASP A 18 -3.16 22.20 -15.61
C ASP A 18 -2.85 21.26 -14.42
N ALA A 19 -2.10 21.74 -13.43
CA ALA A 19 -1.84 21.02 -12.19
C ALA A 19 -3.09 20.88 -11.30
N THR A 20 -4.00 21.86 -11.36
CA THR A 20 -5.28 21.82 -10.61
C THR A 20 -6.25 20.83 -11.26
N THR A 21 -6.35 20.83 -12.59
CA THR A 21 -7.18 19.87 -13.34
C THR A 21 -6.70 18.43 -13.20
N ARG A 22 -5.38 18.17 -13.27
CA ARG A 22 -4.86 16.80 -13.04
C ARG A 22 -5.09 16.31 -11.61
N ARG A 23 -5.08 17.22 -10.64
CA ARG A 23 -5.37 16.88 -9.24
C ARG A 23 -6.84 16.55 -9.02
N SER A 24 -7.76 17.25 -9.68
CA SER A 24 -9.19 16.92 -9.60
C SER A 24 -9.47 15.56 -10.24
N GLU A 25 -8.87 15.24 -11.39
CA GLU A 25 -9.07 13.93 -12.04
C GLU A 25 -8.55 12.75 -11.20
N ALA A 26 -7.36 12.89 -10.60
CA ALA A 26 -6.80 11.85 -9.73
C ALA A 26 -7.64 11.67 -8.45
N PHE A 27 -8.20 12.75 -7.92
CA PHE A 27 -9.08 12.71 -6.76
C PHE A 27 -10.45 12.10 -7.09
N ASP A 28 -11.04 12.46 -8.22
CA ASP A 28 -12.29 11.88 -8.72
C ASP A 28 -12.16 10.38 -8.96
N HIS A 29 -11.01 9.93 -9.47
CA HIS A 29 -10.70 8.50 -9.60
C HIS A 29 -10.64 7.80 -8.23
N PHE A 30 -10.04 8.44 -7.22
CA PHE A 30 -10.02 7.91 -5.84
C PHE A 30 -11.41 7.86 -5.21
N LEU A 31 -12.22 8.90 -5.41
CA LEU A 31 -13.60 8.94 -4.94
C LEU A 31 -14.44 7.85 -5.61
N LYS A 32 -14.33 7.72 -6.93
CA LYS A 32 -14.99 6.66 -7.70
C LYS A 32 -14.57 5.27 -7.19
N ARG A 33 -13.28 5.06 -6.95
CA ARG A 33 -12.77 3.82 -6.33
C ARG A 33 -13.34 3.59 -4.93
N ALA A 34 -13.46 4.62 -4.11
CA ALA A 34 -14.03 4.51 -2.78
C ALA A 34 -15.54 4.15 -2.80
N THR A 35 -16.25 4.51 -3.88
CA THR A 35 -17.67 4.15 -4.09
C THR A 35 -17.89 2.79 -4.74
N GLU A 36 -16.98 2.33 -5.62
CA GLU A 36 -17.14 1.09 -6.38
C GLU A 36 -16.79 -0.18 -5.59
N GLY A 37 -16.25 -0.03 -4.37
CA GLY A 37 -15.83 -1.15 -3.52
C GLY A 37 -14.49 -1.74 -3.96
N ALA A 38 -13.98 -2.68 -3.15
CA ALA A 38 -12.71 -3.36 -3.45
C ALA A 38 -12.90 -4.46 -4.51
N GLY A 39 -11.98 -4.53 -5.48
CA GLY A 39 -11.97 -5.63 -6.46
C GLY A 39 -11.49 -6.96 -5.85
N GLU A 40 -11.72 -8.07 -6.55
CA GLU A 40 -11.29 -9.42 -6.09
C GLU A 40 -9.78 -9.48 -5.79
N ASP A 41 -8.95 -8.91 -6.67
CA ASP A 41 -7.48 -8.85 -6.47
C ASP A 41 -7.08 -8.03 -5.24
N GLU A 42 -7.80 -6.95 -4.94
CA GLU A 42 -7.54 -6.10 -3.77
C GLU A 42 -7.98 -6.79 -2.48
N ILE A 43 -9.12 -7.48 -2.52
CA ILE A 43 -9.63 -8.31 -1.44
C ILE A 43 -8.61 -9.41 -1.11
N ARG A 44 -8.10 -10.10 -2.13
CA ARG A 44 -7.06 -11.12 -1.95
C ARG A 44 -5.78 -10.52 -1.40
N THR A 45 -5.30 -9.42 -1.97
CA THR A 45 -4.09 -8.73 -1.50
C THR A 45 -4.20 -8.33 -0.03
N SER A 46 -5.36 -7.82 0.39
CA SER A 46 -5.62 -7.44 1.78
C SER A 46 -5.60 -8.65 2.72
N ALA A 47 -6.14 -9.79 2.27
CA ALA A 47 -6.08 -11.04 3.02
C ALA A 47 -4.64 -11.55 3.17
N GLU A 48 -3.84 -11.49 2.10
CA GLU A 48 -2.42 -11.87 2.12
C GLU A 48 -1.62 -11.00 3.09
N GLN A 49 -1.81 -9.67 3.03
CA GLN A 49 -1.16 -8.71 3.92
C GLN A 49 -1.50 -8.94 5.39
N LEU A 50 -2.76 -9.24 5.70
CA LEU A 50 -3.17 -9.54 7.07
C LEU A 50 -2.45 -10.80 7.60
N VAL A 51 -2.35 -11.83 6.76
CA VAL A 51 -1.65 -13.07 7.12
C VAL A 51 -0.16 -12.84 7.30
N ALA A 52 0.47 -12.09 6.39
CA ALA A 52 1.88 -11.72 6.48
C ALA A 52 2.17 -11.00 7.79
N ALA A 53 1.41 -9.95 8.09
CA ALA A 53 1.60 -9.11 9.27
C ALA A 53 1.35 -9.84 10.60
N THR A 54 0.34 -10.71 10.64
CA THR A 54 -0.09 -11.35 11.89
C THR A 54 0.71 -12.62 12.22
N PHE A 55 1.13 -13.37 11.20
CA PHE A 55 1.71 -14.70 11.41
C PHE A 55 3.15 -14.83 10.96
N VAL A 56 3.52 -14.22 9.84
CA VAL A 56 4.85 -14.46 9.23
C VAL A 56 5.89 -13.49 9.77
N ILE A 57 5.59 -12.19 9.77
CA ILE A 57 6.53 -11.15 10.25
C ILE A 57 6.96 -11.39 11.70
N PRO A 58 6.08 -11.75 12.66
CA PRO A 58 6.52 -12.01 14.03
C PRO A 58 7.52 -13.16 14.14
N VAL A 59 7.38 -14.20 13.32
CA VAL A 59 8.33 -15.33 13.26
C VAL A 59 9.67 -14.85 12.73
N LEU A 60 9.67 -14.07 11.63
CA LEU A 60 10.90 -13.52 11.05
C LEU A 60 11.61 -12.57 12.04
N SER A 61 10.86 -11.73 12.76
CA SER A 61 11.42 -10.85 13.79
C SER A 61 12.06 -11.66 14.92
N SER A 62 11.38 -12.71 15.40
CA SER A 62 11.92 -13.58 16.44
C SER A 62 13.21 -14.28 16.00
N VAL A 63 13.28 -14.74 14.75
CA VAL A 63 14.50 -15.33 14.17
C VAL A 63 15.63 -14.31 14.11
N ARG A 64 15.37 -13.06 13.70
CA ARG A 64 16.38 -11.99 13.70
C ARG A 64 16.86 -11.67 15.11
N GLU A 65 15.94 -11.52 16.06
CA GLU A 65 16.25 -11.14 17.44
C GLU A 65 17.01 -12.23 18.20
N SER A 66 16.78 -13.49 17.85
CA SER A 66 17.48 -14.64 18.43
C SER A 66 18.86 -14.93 17.81
N SER A 67 19.32 -14.11 16.86
CA SER A 67 20.63 -14.28 16.23
C SER A 67 21.77 -14.17 17.26
N MET A 68 22.35 -15.32 17.62
CA MET A 68 23.53 -15.44 18.48
C MET A 68 24.83 -15.28 17.67
N ALA A 69 24.86 -14.36 16.71
CA ALA A 69 26.05 -14.14 15.89
C ALA A 69 27.24 -13.64 16.72
N ALA A 70 28.41 -14.24 16.50
CA ALA A 70 29.68 -13.75 17.04
C ALA A 70 30.18 -12.54 16.23
N GLU A 71 31.01 -11.69 16.84
CA GLU A 71 31.75 -10.66 16.07
C GLU A 71 32.65 -11.32 15.01
N PRO A 72 32.80 -10.78 13.79
CA PRO A 72 32.31 -9.50 13.25
C PRO A 72 30.95 -9.59 12.50
N PHE A 73 30.23 -10.71 12.62
CA PHE A 73 29.00 -10.98 11.87
C PHE A 73 27.73 -10.58 12.61
N LYS A 74 27.85 -9.76 13.66
CA LYS A 74 26.67 -9.26 14.36
C LYS A 74 25.89 -8.29 13.48
N PRO A 75 24.56 -8.23 13.65
CA PRO A 75 23.74 -7.29 12.91
C PRO A 75 24.24 -5.85 13.08
N THR A 76 24.55 -5.22 11.95
CA THR A 76 24.96 -3.81 11.92
C THR A 76 23.78 -2.89 12.23
N GLN A 77 24.04 -1.61 12.51
CA GLN A 77 22.95 -0.66 12.75
C GLN A 77 22.05 -0.49 11.52
N ALA A 78 22.61 -0.59 10.31
CA ALA A 78 21.84 -0.56 9.09
C ALA A 78 20.89 -1.78 9.02
N GLU A 79 21.39 -3.00 9.23
CA GLU A 79 20.56 -4.22 9.20
C GLU A 79 19.43 -4.18 10.24
N LYS A 80 19.67 -3.60 11.42
CA LYS A 80 18.62 -3.41 12.43
C LYS A 80 17.52 -2.46 11.96
N GLN A 81 17.87 -1.40 11.25
CA GLN A 81 16.91 -0.44 10.71
C GLN A 81 16.12 -1.01 9.53
N PHE A 82 16.79 -1.75 8.63
CA PHE A 82 16.17 -2.31 7.44
C PHE A 82 15.50 -3.68 7.68
N GLY A 83 15.74 -4.32 8.83
CA GLY A 83 15.23 -5.66 9.15
C GLY A 83 13.71 -5.77 9.03
N ALA A 84 12.95 -4.78 9.51
CA ALA A 84 11.50 -4.80 9.40
C ALA A 84 11.00 -4.71 7.94
N LEU A 85 11.69 -3.94 7.10
CA LEU A 85 11.36 -3.82 5.68
C LEU A 85 11.70 -5.12 4.92
N LEU A 86 12.81 -5.76 5.29
CA LEU A 86 13.19 -7.06 4.74
C LEU A 86 12.19 -8.14 5.15
N ASP A 87 11.77 -8.18 6.43
CA ASP A 87 10.75 -9.12 6.91
C ASP A 87 9.44 -8.97 6.15
N GLN A 88 8.99 -7.74 5.92
CA GLN A 88 7.77 -7.47 5.16
C GLN A 88 7.85 -8.08 3.77
N GLN A 89 8.93 -7.80 3.03
CA GLN A 89 9.11 -8.32 1.68
C GLN A 89 9.16 -9.85 1.65
N ILE A 90 9.88 -10.46 2.58
CA ILE A 90 9.96 -11.92 2.69
C ILE A 90 8.59 -12.51 3.06
N ALA A 91 7.88 -11.88 3.99
CA ALA A 91 6.57 -12.34 4.43
C ALA A 91 5.54 -12.29 3.29
N ASP A 92 5.53 -11.21 2.52
CA ASP A 92 4.64 -11.07 1.36
C ASP A 92 4.92 -12.16 0.31
N GLU A 93 6.19 -12.45 0.03
CA GLU A 93 6.59 -13.50 -0.90
C GLU A 93 6.22 -14.91 -0.39
N ILE A 94 6.43 -15.18 0.90
CA ILE A 94 6.05 -16.45 1.53
C ILE A 94 4.55 -16.67 1.39
N VAL A 95 3.74 -15.68 1.74
CA VAL A 95 2.27 -15.81 1.71
C VAL A 95 1.78 -16.04 0.29
N LYS A 96 2.31 -15.28 -0.69
CA LYS A 96 1.97 -15.42 -2.11
C LYS A 96 2.34 -16.80 -2.68
N SER A 97 3.58 -17.23 -2.46
CA SER A 97 4.09 -18.50 -3.02
C SER A 97 3.49 -19.73 -2.36
N SER A 98 3.13 -19.66 -1.07
CA SER A 98 2.67 -20.82 -0.30
C SER A 98 1.19 -21.18 -0.53
N ASN A 99 0.41 -20.35 -1.25
CA ASN A 99 -1.01 -20.59 -1.54
C ASN A 99 -1.81 -21.04 -0.30
N LEU A 100 -1.66 -20.30 0.80
CA LEU A 100 -2.18 -20.72 2.10
C LEU A 100 -3.72 -20.74 2.11
N PRO A 101 -4.38 -21.85 2.50
CA PRO A 101 -5.85 -21.94 2.52
C PRO A 101 -6.55 -20.90 3.42
N ILE A 102 -5.82 -20.34 4.40
CA ILE A 102 -6.34 -19.28 5.25
C ILE A 102 -6.54 -17.96 4.49
N VAL A 103 -5.71 -17.68 3.49
CA VAL A 103 -5.86 -16.51 2.61
C VAL A 103 -7.16 -16.64 1.83
N ASP A 104 -7.46 -17.81 1.27
CA ASP A 104 -8.70 -18.03 0.52
C ASP A 104 -9.94 -17.85 1.39
N ARG A 105 -9.89 -18.32 2.65
CA ARG A 105 -10.99 -18.14 3.61
C ARG A 105 -11.19 -16.66 3.95
N LEU A 106 -10.10 -15.93 4.19
CA LEU A 106 -10.15 -14.50 4.50
C LEU A 106 -10.65 -13.68 3.30
N ALA A 107 -10.16 -13.98 2.09
CA ALA A 107 -10.61 -13.33 0.86
C ALA A 107 -12.11 -13.52 0.65
N LYS A 108 -12.63 -14.74 0.85
CA LYS A 108 -14.09 -15.00 0.79
C LYS A 108 -14.85 -14.21 1.85
N GLN A 109 -14.33 -14.14 3.07
CA GLN A 109 -14.97 -13.40 4.16
C GLN A 109 -14.98 -11.88 3.90
N PHE A 110 -13.89 -11.34 3.37
CA PHE A 110 -13.79 -9.93 2.98
C PHE A 110 -14.72 -9.61 1.81
N GLY A 111 -14.78 -10.46 0.78
CA GLY A 111 -15.72 -10.30 -0.33
C GLY A 111 -17.18 -10.30 0.13
N ALA A 112 -17.57 -11.24 1.00
CA ALA A 112 -18.92 -11.28 1.56
C ALA A 112 -19.27 -10.01 2.36
N HIS A 113 -18.28 -9.39 3.02
CA HIS A 113 -18.47 -8.13 3.73
C HIS A 113 -18.68 -6.95 2.78
N GLU A 114 -17.92 -6.88 1.69
CA GLU A 114 -18.06 -5.84 0.66
C GLU A 114 -19.39 -5.96 -0.09
N GLU A 115 -19.86 -7.17 -0.40
CA GLU A 115 -21.18 -7.40 -0.99
C GLU A 115 -22.32 -6.90 -0.08
N ASN A 116 -22.23 -7.20 1.22
CA ASN A 116 -23.22 -6.74 2.20
C ASN A 116 -23.20 -5.21 2.31
N ARG A 117 -22.01 -4.61 2.29
CA ARG A 117 -21.83 -3.16 2.29
C ARG A 117 -22.51 -2.52 1.07
N ALA A 118 -22.31 -3.05 -0.14
CA ALA A 118 -22.95 -2.54 -1.36
C ALA A 118 -24.49 -2.57 -1.28
N GLN A 119 -25.08 -3.68 -0.81
CA GLN A 119 -26.54 -3.80 -0.66
C GLN A 119 -27.12 -2.77 0.32
N ARG A 120 -26.39 -2.39 1.38
CA ARG A 120 -26.84 -1.38 2.35
C ARG A 120 -26.89 0.04 1.75
N PHE A 121 -26.02 0.34 0.80
CA PHE A 121 -26.04 1.63 0.10
C PHE A 121 -27.19 1.73 -0.90
N GLU A 122 -27.54 0.65 -1.60
CA GLU A 122 -28.66 0.64 -2.55
C GLU A 122 -30.04 0.82 -1.89
N VAL A 123 -30.22 0.33 -0.66
CA VAL A 123 -31.51 0.44 0.07
C VAL A 123 -31.74 1.85 0.65
N SER A 124 -30.71 2.70 0.70
CA SER A 124 -30.78 4.05 1.29
C SER A 124 -30.84 5.18 0.24
N ALA A 125 -30.80 4.84 -1.05
CA ALA A 125 -30.92 5.77 -2.18
C ALA A 125 -32.34 5.75 -2.76
#